data_AF-A0A542YQC5-F1
#
_entry.id   AF-A0A542YQC5-F1
#
_cell.length_a   1.000
_cell.length_b   1.000
_cell.length_c   1.000
_cell.angle_alpha   90.00
_cell.angle_beta   90.00
_cell.angle_gamma   90.00
#
_symmetry.space_group_name_H-M   'P 1'
#
loop_
_entity.id
_entity.type
_entity.pdbx_description
1 polymer ?
#
loop_
_entity_poly.entity_id
_entity_poly.type
_entity_poly.pdbx_seq_one_letter_code
_entity_poly.pdbx_strand_id
1 'polypeptide(L)'
;MNVAQTLSLVVPAVQDFKRRSMTRSDGEQTLFPTLVALRDDRVLCVVTAPRPAITLSCAPTVAVGLAPQSLVFAAQVNLPAQEATEDHEGQQAGSGLAYTTMSRDRQAAMAVQRYAPGPDGELLFGRPAKAEPQDRSVMDALAGAMSHQPLDPATVVDKQASGAKGDKVYLPAERGRHVLDSSTATALLGKVKGVAGSVLFLAGSPAHATNLLGHGMPQELLLGHGAD
;
A
#
# COMPACT_ATOMS: atom_id res chain seq x y z
N MET A 1 -6.86 -9.89 -10.60
CA MET A 1 -5.61 -9.19 -10.99
C MET A 1 -4.42 -10.12 -10.78
N ASN A 2 -3.57 -10.32 -11.78
CA ASN A 2 -2.39 -11.18 -11.66
C ASN A 2 -1.17 -10.43 -11.06
N VAL A 3 -0.11 -11.18 -10.72
CA VAL A 3 1.09 -10.62 -10.09
C VAL A 3 1.82 -9.62 -10.99
N ALA A 4 1.91 -9.89 -12.29
CA ALA A 4 2.60 -8.99 -13.23
C ALA A 4 1.89 -7.63 -13.34
N GLN A 5 0.56 -7.64 -13.43
CA GLN A 5 -0.29 -6.43 -13.40
C GLN A 5 -0.16 -5.67 -12.08
N THR A 6 -0.15 -6.41 -10.97
CA THR A 6 0.06 -5.84 -9.62
C THR A 6 1.40 -5.09 -9.55
N LEU A 7 2.48 -5.72 -10.02
CA LEU A 7 3.80 -5.12 -10.00
C LEU A 7 3.93 -3.96 -10.98
N SER A 8 3.32 -4.01 -12.16
CA SER A 8 3.38 -2.89 -13.12
C SER A 8 2.75 -1.61 -12.58
N LEU A 9 1.74 -1.71 -11.71
CA LEU A 9 1.11 -0.56 -11.06
C LEU A 9 1.96 -0.01 -9.89
N VAL A 10 2.64 -0.90 -9.15
CA VAL A 10 3.30 -0.53 -7.89
C VAL A 10 4.76 -0.14 -8.07
N VAL A 11 5.49 -0.82 -8.95
CA VAL A 11 6.95 -0.64 -9.12
C VAL A 11 7.33 0.82 -9.40
N PRO A 12 6.71 1.55 -10.34
CA PRO A 12 7.10 2.93 -10.62
C PRO A 12 6.97 3.86 -9.40
N ALA A 13 5.88 3.73 -8.63
CA ALA A 13 5.66 4.55 -7.43
C ALA A 13 6.68 4.23 -6.32
N VAL A 14 7.00 2.96 -6.12
CA VAL A 14 8.01 2.56 -5.11
C VAL A 14 9.41 3.01 -5.52
N GLN A 15 9.75 2.99 -6.82
CA GLN A 15 11.00 3.55 -7.33
C GLN A 15 11.10 5.05 -7.06
N ASP A 16 10.01 5.80 -7.31
CA ASP A 16 9.96 7.22 -7.00
C ASP A 16 10.14 7.49 -5.50
N PHE A 17 9.46 6.72 -4.63
CA PHE A 17 9.69 6.82 -3.17
C PHE A 17 11.14 6.54 -2.79
N LYS A 18 11.77 5.54 -3.41
CA LYS A 18 13.18 5.22 -3.15
C LYS A 18 14.11 6.33 -3.66
N ARG A 19 13.82 6.96 -4.81
CA ARG A 19 14.59 8.12 -5.28
C ARG A 19 14.47 9.30 -4.32
N ARG A 20 13.25 9.62 -3.88
CA ARG A 20 12.99 10.70 -2.90
C ARG A 20 13.64 10.42 -1.55
N SER A 21 13.77 9.16 -1.14
CA SER A 21 14.48 8.84 0.10
C SER A 21 15.96 9.20 0.03
N MET A 22 16.58 9.15 -1.16
CA MET A 22 17.98 9.55 -1.35
C MET A 22 18.21 11.05 -1.15
N THR A 23 17.18 11.88 -1.35
CA THR A 23 17.26 13.34 -1.26
C THR A 23 16.79 13.89 0.08
N ARG A 24 16.51 13.03 1.07
CA ARG A 24 16.04 13.48 2.38
C ARG A 24 17.16 14.21 3.14
N SER A 25 16.81 15.35 3.72
CA SER A 25 17.72 16.20 4.48
C SER A 25 18.08 15.65 5.86
N ASP A 26 17.33 14.66 6.35
CA ASP A 26 17.61 13.95 7.61
C ASP A 26 18.72 12.90 7.49
N GLY A 27 19.25 12.69 6.28
CA GLY A 27 20.30 11.70 5.99
C GLY A 27 19.79 10.26 5.90
N GLU A 28 18.49 10.00 6.11
CA GLU A 28 17.94 8.65 6.03
C GLU A 28 17.63 8.28 4.57
N GLN A 29 18.52 7.50 3.98
CA GLN A 29 18.42 7.09 2.57
C GLN A 29 17.58 5.82 2.37
N THR A 30 17.09 5.22 3.45
CA THR A 30 16.33 3.97 3.41
C THR A 30 14.89 4.22 2.95
N LEU A 31 14.38 3.37 2.06
CA LEU A 31 12.96 3.39 1.73
C LEU A 31 12.17 2.95 2.97
N PHE A 32 11.25 3.80 3.43
CA PHE A 32 10.28 3.40 4.45
C PHE A 32 9.39 2.27 3.92
N PRO A 33 9.22 1.17 4.69
CA PRO A 33 8.27 0.12 4.37
C PRO A 33 6.90 0.68 3.99
N THR A 34 6.43 0.25 2.82
CA THR A 34 5.27 0.81 2.12
C THR A 34 4.23 -0.28 1.89
N LEU A 35 3.03 -0.10 2.39
CA LEU A 35 1.86 -0.91 2.08
C LEU A 35 1.03 -0.21 1.00
N VAL A 36 0.73 -0.90 -0.09
CA VAL A 36 -0.08 -0.40 -1.20
C VAL A 36 -1.34 -1.24 -1.31
N ALA A 37 -2.49 -0.57 -1.34
CA ALA A 37 -3.79 -1.16 -1.55
C ALA A 37 -4.24 -0.94 -2.99
N LEU A 38 -4.63 -2.02 -3.65
CA LEU A 38 -5.12 -2.01 -5.03
C LEU A 38 -6.58 -2.45 -5.08
N ARG A 39 -7.41 -1.72 -5.83
CA ARG A 39 -8.83 -2.03 -6.08
C ARG A 39 -9.14 -1.53 -7.49
N ASP A 40 -9.90 -2.27 -8.27
CA ASP A 40 -10.29 -1.88 -9.65
C ASP A 40 -9.08 -1.56 -10.55
N ASP A 41 -8.06 -2.41 -10.50
CA ASP A 41 -6.81 -2.30 -11.29
C ASP A 41 -6.06 -0.96 -11.14
N ARG A 42 -6.21 -0.30 -9.98
CA ARG A 42 -5.54 0.97 -9.66
C ARG A 42 -5.00 0.98 -8.23
N VAL A 43 -4.02 1.86 -8.00
CA VAL A 43 -3.61 2.24 -6.64
C VAL A 43 -4.71 3.05 -5.99
N LEU A 44 -5.15 2.58 -4.82
CA LEU A 44 -6.19 3.23 -4.02
C LEU A 44 -5.56 3.98 -2.84
N CYS A 45 -4.69 3.31 -2.09
CA CYS A 45 -4.09 3.86 -0.88
C CYS A 45 -2.66 3.37 -0.72
N VAL A 46 -1.80 4.25 -0.22
CA VAL A 46 -0.41 3.96 0.14
C VAL A 46 -0.21 4.36 1.59
N VAL A 47 0.35 3.46 2.39
CA VAL A 47 0.72 3.71 3.79
C VAL A 47 2.22 3.46 3.92
N THR A 48 2.96 4.47 4.36
CA THR A 48 4.40 4.37 4.63
C THR A 48 4.67 4.62 6.11
N ALA A 49 5.60 3.87 6.70
CA ALA A 49 6.08 4.14 8.05
C ALA A 49 7.53 3.65 8.21
N PRO A 50 8.32 4.19 9.16
CA PRO A 50 9.74 3.83 9.30
C PRO A 50 9.98 2.37 9.69
N ARG A 51 8.99 1.69 10.24
CA ARG A 51 9.13 0.32 10.77
C ARG A 51 8.17 -0.66 10.06
N PRO A 52 8.65 -1.82 9.58
CA PRO A 52 7.82 -2.83 8.93
C PRO A 52 6.59 -3.23 9.75
N ALA A 53 6.77 -3.44 11.05
CA ALA A 53 5.69 -3.84 11.96
C ALA A 53 4.54 -2.82 12.02
N ILE A 54 4.86 -1.52 11.98
CA ILE A 54 3.85 -0.46 11.99
C ILE A 54 3.08 -0.46 10.66
N THR A 55 3.80 -0.51 9.54
CA THR A 55 3.20 -0.59 8.20
C THR A 55 2.30 -1.83 8.07
N LEU A 56 2.76 -3.00 8.52
CA LEU A 56 1.97 -4.24 8.51
C LEU A 56 0.75 -4.19 9.44
N SER A 57 0.84 -3.51 10.58
CA SER A 57 -0.32 -3.32 11.50
C SER A 57 -1.46 -2.50 10.88
N CYS A 58 -1.19 -1.82 9.76
CA CYS A 58 -2.20 -1.10 8.98
C CYS A 58 -2.96 -2.03 8.01
N ALA A 59 -2.39 -3.18 7.63
CA ALA A 59 -2.96 -4.08 6.63
C ALA A 59 -4.39 -4.56 6.96
N PRO A 60 -4.73 -4.97 8.21
CA PRO A 60 -6.09 -5.35 8.54
C PRO A 60 -7.09 -4.20 8.38
N THR A 61 -6.71 -2.98 8.80
CA THR A 61 -7.55 -1.78 8.65
C THR A 61 -7.80 -1.46 7.17
N VAL A 62 -6.77 -1.57 6.33
CA VAL A 62 -6.90 -1.43 4.88
C VAL A 62 -7.82 -2.51 4.31
N ALA A 63 -7.59 -3.78 4.66
CA ALA A 63 -8.33 -4.92 4.11
C ALA A 63 -9.83 -4.86 4.41
N VAL A 64 -10.17 -4.47 5.64
CA VAL A 64 -11.55 -4.36 6.13
C VAL A 64 -12.25 -3.11 5.57
N GLY A 65 -11.59 -1.95 5.65
CA GLY A 65 -12.22 -0.68 5.32
C GLY A 65 -12.24 -0.37 3.82
N LEU A 66 -11.11 -0.59 3.14
CA LEU A 66 -10.95 -0.24 1.72
C LEU A 66 -11.29 -1.39 0.78
N ALA A 67 -11.58 -2.59 1.28
CA ALA A 67 -11.94 -3.75 0.45
C ALA A 67 -11.01 -3.95 -0.79
N PRO A 68 -9.67 -3.94 -0.63
CA PRO A 68 -8.77 -4.08 -1.77
C PRO A 68 -8.89 -5.46 -2.41
N GLN A 69 -8.62 -5.53 -3.71
CA GLN A 69 -8.42 -6.77 -4.47
C GLN A 69 -7.02 -7.36 -4.21
N SER A 70 -6.04 -6.52 -3.89
CA SER A 70 -4.67 -6.95 -3.58
C SER A 70 -3.99 -5.97 -2.63
N LEU A 71 -3.14 -6.52 -1.76
CA LEU A 71 -2.18 -5.77 -0.96
C LEU A 71 -0.77 -6.04 -1.45
N VAL A 72 0.05 -5.00 -1.47
CA VAL A 72 1.49 -5.10 -1.75
C VAL A 72 2.27 -4.47 -0.62
N PHE A 73 3.17 -5.22 -0.02
CA PHE A 73 4.16 -4.70 0.92
C PHE A 73 5.51 -4.56 0.20
N ALA A 74 5.99 -3.33 0.10
CA ALA A 74 7.28 -3.00 -0.48
C ALA A 74 8.26 -2.52 0.59
N ALA A 75 9.47 -3.07 0.61
CA ALA A 75 10.51 -2.67 1.55
C ALA A 75 11.90 -2.78 0.91
N GLN A 76 12.82 -1.92 1.36
CA GLN A 76 14.23 -2.10 1.04
C GLN A 76 14.77 -3.32 1.77
N VAL A 77 15.54 -4.14 1.06
CA VAL A 77 16.18 -5.35 1.57
C VAL A 77 17.66 -5.36 1.21
N ASN A 78 18.45 -5.99 2.08
CA ASN A 78 19.83 -6.33 1.76
C ASN A 78 19.83 -7.75 1.20
N LEU A 79 20.35 -7.91 0.00
CA LEU A 79 20.46 -9.18 -0.69
C LEU A 79 21.82 -9.77 -0.36
N PRO A 80 21.89 -10.97 0.23
CA PRO A 80 23.16 -11.64 0.46
C PRO A 80 23.81 -12.05 -0.87
N ALA A 81 25.12 -12.27 -0.82
CA ALA A 81 25.78 -13.00 -1.88
C ALA A 81 25.32 -14.47 -1.84
N GLN A 82 25.13 -15.05 -3.01
CA GLN A 82 24.73 -16.44 -3.18
C GLN A 82 25.65 -17.05 -4.23
N GLU A 83 26.22 -18.21 -3.95
CA GLU A 83 27.04 -18.90 -4.93
C GLU A 83 26.17 -19.50 -6.03
N ALA A 84 26.73 -19.63 -7.23
CA ALA A 84 26.05 -20.32 -8.32
C ALA A 84 25.88 -21.79 -7.93
N THR A 85 24.67 -22.32 -8.14
CA THR A 85 24.35 -23.74 -8.01
C THR A 85 23.88 -24.27 -9.37
N GLU A 86 23.75 -25.59 -9.52
CA GLU A 86 23.22 -26.17 -10.77
C GLU A 86 21.83 -25.63 -11.14
N ASP A 87 21.04 -25.25 -10.13
CA ASP A 87 19.67 -24.76 -10.30
C ASP A 87 19.56 -23.23 -10.35
N HIS A 88 20.54 -22.47 -9.84
CA HIS A 88 20.45 -21.01 -9.65
C HIS A 88 21.76 -20.30 -9.99
N GLU A 89 21.68 -19.23 -10.79
CA GLU A 89 22.84 -18.37 -11.06
C GLU A 89 23.37 -17.71 -9.76
N GLY A 90 24.69 -17.54 -9.71
CA GLY A 90 25.35 -16.86 -8.60
C GLY A 90 24.91 -15.41 -8.48
N GLN A 91 24.69 -14.97 -7.26
CA GLN A 91 24.15 -13.67 -6.93
C GLN A 91 25.17 -12.85 -6.12
N GLN A 92 25.49 -11.63 -6.55
CA GLN A 92 26.30 -10.73 -5.72
C GLN A 92 25.47 -10.09 -4.60
N ALA A 93 26.11 -9.82 -3.46
CA ALA A 93 25.50 -9.05 -2.38
C ALA A 93 25.14 -7.63 -2.85
N GLY A 94 24.08 -7.04 -2.31
CA GLY A 94 23.68 -5.69 -2.68
C GLY A 94 22.37 -5.23 -2.04
N SER A 95 21.82 -4.14 -2.56
CA SER A 95 20.50 -3.64 -2.14
C SER A 95 19.42 -3.98 -3.15
N GLY A 96 18.21 -4.18 -2.66
CA GLY A 96 17.03 -4.37 -3.50
C GLY A 96 15.77 -3.85 -2.84
N LEU A 97 14.71 -3.83 -3.63
CA LEU A 97 13.34 -3.61 -3.20
C LEU A 97 12.61 -4.96 -3.28
N ALA A 98 12.12 -5.44 -2.15
CA ALA A 98 11.24 -6.59 -2.11
C ALA A 98 9.79 -6.12 -2.22
N TYR A 99 9.00 -6.82 -3.03
CA TYR A 99 7.57 -6.65 -3.20
C TYR A 99 6.88 -7.95 -2.82
N THR A 100 6.17 -7.96 -1.70
CA THR A 100 5.34 -9.09 -1.28
C THR A 100 3.90 -8.77 -1.60
N THR A 101 3.26 -9.58 -2.44
CA THR A 101 1.87 -9.38 -2.86
C THR A 101 0.96 -10.44 -2.24
N MET A 102 -0.26 -10.06 -1.92
CA MET A 102 -1.32 -10.95 -1.49
C MET A 102 -2.65 -10.51 -2.10
N SER A 103 -3.20 -11.32 -3.00
CA SER A 103 -4.54 -11.08 -3.54
C SER A 103 -5.63 -11.52 -2.58
N ARG A 104 -6.85 -11.03 -2.79
CA ARG A 104 -8.04 -11.46 -2.06
C ARG A 104 -8.38 -12.94 -2.29
N ASP A 105 -7.99 -13.47 -3.44
CA ASP A 105 -8.10 -14.90 -3.79
C ASP A 105 -6.95 -15.74 -3.19
N ARG A 106 -6.19 -15.17 -2.24
CA ARG A 106 -5.06 -15.81 -1.54
C ARG A 106 -3.92 -16.22 -2.46
N GLN A 107 -3.74 -15.52 -3.58
CA GLN A 107 -2.56 -15.68 -4.41
C GLN A 107 -1.44 -14.79 -3.87
N ALA A 108 -0.37 -15.43 -3.40
CA ALA A 108 0.80 -14.76 -2.89
C ALA A 108 1.94 -14.81 -3.91
N ALA A 109 2.71 -13.74 -3.99
CA ALA A 109 3.97 -13.75 -4.71
C ALA A 109 4.98 -12.81 -4.05
N MET A 110 6.25 -13.11 -4.27
CA MET A 110 7.33 -12.19 -3.93
C MET A 110 8.16 -11.91 -5.16
N ALA A 111 8.54 -10.65 -5.32
CA ALA A 111 9.50 -10.23 -6.33
C ALA A 111 10.57 -9.35 -5.68
N VAL A 112 11.78 -9.42 -6.20
CA VAL A 112 12.90 -8.57 -5.79
C VAL A 112 13.40 -7.79 -6.99
N GLN A 113 13.52 -6.47 -6.83
CA GLN A 113 14.14 -5.58 -7.81
C GLN A 113 15.45 -5.05 -7.25
N ARG A 114 16.56 -5.45 -7.86
CA ARG A 114 17.88 -4.90 -7.53
C ARG A 114 17.97 -3.44 -7.96
N TYR A 115 18.74 -2.65 -7.22
CA TYR A 115 19.12 -1.31 -7.65
C TYR A 115 20.55 -1.00 -7.26
N ALA A 116 21.18 -0.08 -7.99
CA ALA A 116 22.54 0.37 -7.74
C ALA A 116 22.66 1.89 -8.03
N PRO A 117 23.63 2.58 -7.42
CA PRO A 117 24.02 3.91 -7.85
C PRO A 117 24.51 3.87 -9.29
N GLY A 118 23.99 4.76 -10.12
CA GLY A 118 24.46 5.02 -11.47
C GLY A 118 25.65 5.99 -11.50
N PRO A 119 26.24 6.20 -12.68
CA PRO A 119 27.42 7.05 -12.86
C PRO A 119 27.22 8.49 -12.37
N ASP A 120 26.01 9.02 -12.55
CA ASP A 120 25.65 10.40 -12.22
C ASP A 120 25.02 10.54 -10.82
N GLY A 121 25.11 9.50 -9.98
CA GLY A 121 24.51 9.47 -8.65
C GLY A 121 23.01 9.13 -8.62
N GLU A 122 22.36 9.01 -9.77
CA GLU A 122 20.97 8.54 -9.86
C GLU A 122 20.86 7.02 -9.62
N LEU A 123 19.75 6.56 -9.06
CA LEU A 123 19.52 5.13 -8.89
C LEU A 123 19.09 4.44 -10.19
N LEU A 124 19.83 3.41 -10.57
CA LEU A 124 19.49 2.49 -11.64
C LEU A 124 18.77 1.27 -11.05
N PHE A 125 17.55 1.02 -11.53
CA PHE A 125 16.73 -0.11 -11.11
C PHE A 125 16.78 -1.23 -12.17
N GLY A 126 17.04 -2.45 -11.72
CA GLY A 126 16.91 -3.65 -12.56
C GLY A 126 15.45 -4.03 -12.81
N ARG A 127 15.21 -5.15 -13.46
CA ARG A 127 13.87 -5.72 -13.59
C ARG A 127 13.49 -6.46 -12.29
N PRO A 128 12.24 -6.33 -11.79
CA PRO A 128 11.76 -7.18 -10.72
C PRO A 128 11.79 -8.64 -11.18
N ALA A 129 12.43 -9.51 -10.40
CA ALA A 129 12.48 -10.95 -10.63
C ALA A 129 11.68 -11.67 -9.55
N LYS A 130 11.07 -12.82 -9.90
CA LYS A 130 10.39 -13.68 -8.91
C LYS A 130 11.40 -14.08 -7.83
N ALA A 131 10.98 -14.03 -6.58
CA ALA A 131 11.75 -14.44 -5.44
C ALA A 131 10.93 -15.37 -4.54
N GLU A 132 11.62 -16.14 -3.70
CA GLU A 132 10.98 -16.88 -2.63
C GLU A 132 11.18 -16.16 -1.30
N PRO A 133 10.15 -16.11 -0.43
CA PRO A 133 10.27 -15.50 0.88
C PRO A 133 11.18 -16.34 1.77
N GLN A 134 12.33 -15.77 2.15
CA GLN A 134 13.20 -16.36 3.18
C GLN A 134 12.55 -16.25 4.58
N ASP A 135 11.79 -15.19 4.81
CA ASP A 135 10.92 -15.01 5.97
C ASP A 135 9.47 -14.91 5.51
N ARG A 136 8.62 -15.80 6.03
CA ARG A 136 7.19 -15.86 5.70
C ARG A 136 6.34 -14.88 6.51
N SER A 137 6.89 -14.22 7.54
CA SER A 137 6.15 -13.35 8.45
C SER A 137 5.34 -12.26 7.75
N VAL A 138 5.91 -11.63 6.71
CA VAL A 138 5.24 -10.62 5.89
C VAL A 138 4.08 -11.23 5.12
N MET A 139 4.30 -12.40 4.51
CA MET A 139 3.28 -13.10 3.74
C MET A 139 2.11 -13.54 4.62
N ASP A 140 2.41 -14.07 5.82
CA ASP A 140 1.41 -14.47 6.81
C ASP A 140 0.61 -13.27 7.33
N ALA A 141 1.28 -12.13 7.58
CA ALA A 141 0.61 -10.90 7.99
C ALA A 141 -0.35 -10.38 6.91
N LEU A 142 0.07 -10.41 5.64
CA LEU A 142 -0.79 -10.01 4.51
C LEU A 142 -1.93 -11.01 4.30
N ALA A 143 -1.67 -12.32 4.42
CA ALA A 143 -2.70 -13.36 4.33
C ALA A 143 -3.75 -13.19 5.44
N GLY A 144 -3.29 -12.96 6.68
CA GLY A 144 -4.16 -12.66 7.82
C GLY A 144 -5.01 -11.42 7.56
N ALA A 145 -4.40 -10.32 7.09
CA ALA A 145 -5.14 -9.12 6.71
C ALA A 145 -6.20 -9.40 5.63
N MET A 146 -5.84 -10.08 4.55
CA MET A 146 -6.74 -10.37 3.42
C MET A 146 -7.80 -11.44 3.73
N SER A 147 -7.66 -12.18 4.84
CA SER A 147 -8.68 -13.11 5.32
C SER A 147 -9.87 -12.42 5.97
N HIS A 148 -9.74 -11.15 6.37
CA HIS A 148 -10.85 -10.39 6.95
C HIS A 148 -11.93 -10.08 5.90
N GLN A 149 -13.18 -10.19 6.33
CA GLN A 149 -14.32 -9.75 5.54
C GLN A 149 -14.37 -8.22 5.49
N PRO A 150 -14.51 -7.61 4.29
CA PRO A 150 -14.68 -6.18 4.17
C PRO A 150 -15.99 -5.71 4.79
N LEU A 151 -16.00 -4.46 5.25
CA LEU A 151 -17.24 -3.80 5.63
C LEU A 151 -18.14 -3.64 4.40
N ASP A 152 -19.42 -3.97 4.58
CA ASP A 152 -20.45 -3.76 3.57
C ASP A 152 -20.88 -2.28 3.56
N PRO A 153 -20.65 -1.54 2.46
CA PRO A 153 -21.08 -0.15 2.33
C PRO A 153 -22.58 0.08 2.53
N ALA A 154 -23.43 -0.92 2.23
CA ALA A 154 -24.88 -0.81 2.41
C ALA A 154 -25.29 -0.82 3.90
N THR A 155 -24.38 -1.17 4.80
CA THR A 155 -24.63 -1.21 6.25
C THR A 155 -24.20 0.06 6.98
N VAL A 156 -23.66 1.05 6.27
CA VAL A 156 -23.24 2.33 6.83
C VAL A 156 -24.47 3.18 7.16
N VAL A 157 -24.51 3.74 8.37
CA VAL A 157 -25.64 4.54 8.86
C VAL A 157 -25.36 6.03 8.72
N ASP A 158 -26.37 6.80 8.32
CA ASP A 158 -26.30 8.26 8.35
C ASP A 158 -26.44 8.77 9.79
N LYS A 159 -25.36 9.32 10.35
CA LYS A 159 -25.35 9.88 11.71
C LYS A 159 -26.25 11.10 11.86
N GLN A 160 -26.50 11.87 10.80
CA GLN A 160 -27.35 13.06 10.85
C GLN A 160 -28.85 12.73 10.72
N ALA A 161 -29.18 11.63 10.05
CA ALA A 161 -30.57 11.16 9.89
C ALA A 161 -31.02 10.19 10.99
N SER A 162 -30.11 9.74 11.86
CA SER A 162 -30.42 8.91 13.02
C SER A 162 -31.22 9.70 14.08
N GLY A 163 -32.52 9.86 13.85
CA GLY A 163 -33.46 10.48 14.79
C GLY A 163 -33.71 9.62 16.04
N ALA A 164 -34.31 10.25 17.07
CA ALA A 164 -34.51 9.73 18.43
C ALA A 164 -35.40 8.47 18.59
N LYS A 165 -35.69 7.74 17.52
CA LYS A 165 -36.53 6.53 17.52
C LYS A 165 -35.88 5.38 16.75
N GLY A 166 -34.71 4.91 17.19
CA GLY A 166 -34.19 3.54 16.97
C GLY A 166 -33.96 3.00 15.54
N ASP A 167 -34.56 3.57 14.51
CA ASP A 167 -34.49 3.09 13.13
C ASP A 167 -33.21 3.59 12.49
N LYS A 168 -32.32 2.64 12.18
CA LYS A 168 -31.08 2.93 11.47
C LYS A 168 -31.40 3.27 10.03
N VAL A 169 -31.17 4.51 9.65
CA VAL A 169 -31.23 4.93 8.24
C VAL A 169 -29.89 4.61 7.58
N TYR A 170 -29.90 3.59 6.73
CA TYR A 170 -28.73 3.17 5.98
C TYR A 170 -28.50 4.06 4.75
N LEU A 171 -27.23 4.31 4.46
CA LEU A 171 -26.82 5.03 3.26
C LEU A 171 -26.90 4.11 2.03
N PRO A 172 -27.17 4.66 0.84
CA PRO A 172 -26.92 3.95 -0.41
C PRO A 172 -25.47 3.46 -0.47
N ALA A 173 -25.23 2.26 -1.02
CA ALA A 173 -23.93 1.60 -0.98
C ALA A 173 -22.78 2.46 -1.55
N GLU A 174 -23.03 3.24 -2.61
CA GLU A 174 -22.04 4.17 -3.18
C GLU A 174 -21.61 5.24 -2.16
N ARG A 175 -22.58 5.86 -1.48
CA ARG A 175 -22.30 6.87 -0.45
C ARG A 175 -21.68 6.25 0.80
N GLY A 176 -22.16 5.06 1.20
CA GLY A 176 -21.54 4.27 2.26
C GLY A 176 -20.07 3.95 1.97
N ARG A 177 -19.73 3.68 0.69
CA ARG A 177 -18.35 3.40 0.28
C ARG A 177 -17.44 4.62 0.48
N HIS A 178 -17.88 5.82 0.09
CA HIS A 178 -17.10 7.03 0.32
C HIS A 178 -16.88 7.31 1.83
N VAL A 179 -17.89 7.06 2.66
CA VAL A 179 -17.77 7.20 4.13
C VAL A 179 -16.77 6.20 4.69
N LEU A 180 -16.81 4.94 4.24
CA LEU A 180 -15.84 3.92 4.66
C LEU A 180 -14.42 4.28 4.21
N ASP A 181 -14.24 4.65 2.95
CA ASP A 181 -12.93 5.00 2.41
C ASP A 181 -12.32 6.22 3.16
N SER A 182 -13.11 7.28 3.39
CA SER A 182 -12.74 8.45 4.21
C SER A 182 -12.37 8.07 5.65
N SER A 183 -13.25 7.35 6.35
CA SER A 183 -13.04 6.98 7.75
C SER A 183 -11.83 6.08 7.92
N THR A 184 -11.60 5.17 6.96
CA THR A 184 -10.46 4.27 6.96
C THR A 184 -9.15 5.03 6.74
N ALA A 185 -9.10 5.95 5.76
CA ALA A 185 -7.91 6.78 5.54
C ALA A 185 -7.55 7.62 6.78
N THR A 186 -8.56 8.22 7.42
CA THR A 186 -8.37 9.00 8.65
C THR A 186 -7.87 8.11 9.81
N ALA A 187 -8.42 6.91 9.97
CA ALA A 187 -7.95 5.96 10.97
C ALA A 187 -6.50 5.51 10.72
N LEU A 188 -6.12 5.27 9.46
CA LEU A 188 -4.76 4.95 9.06
C LEU A 188 -3.80 6.11 9.38
N LEU A 189 -4.18 7.36 9.07
CA LEU A 189 -3.38 8.53 9.41
C LEU A 189 -3.15 8.61 10.92
N GLY A 190 -4.19 8.39 11.72
CA GLY A 190 -4.07 8.36 13.18
C GLY A 190 -3.06 7.35 13.70
N LYS A 191 -2.91 6.20 13.02
CA LYS A 191 -1.92 5.17 13.39
C LYS A 191 -0.47 5.57 13.09
N VAL A 192 -0.23 6.32 12.01
CA VAL A 192 1.13 6.55 11.50
C VAL A 192 1.67 7.96 11.75
N LYS A 193 0.78 8.94 12.01
CA LYS A 193 1.16 10.35 12.21
C LYS A 193 2.15 10.56 13.37
N GLY A 194 2.05 9.76 14.42
CA GLY A 194 2.94 9.85 15.60
C GLY A 194 4.34 9.25 15.43
N VAL A 195 4.62 8.62 14.28
CA VAL A 195 5.85 7.86 14.04
C VAL A 195 6.49 8.20 12.70
N ALA A 196 6.32 9.44 12.23
CA ALA A 196 6.82 9.91 10.93
C ALA A 196 6.38 9.05 9.73
N GLY A 197 5.22 8.38 9.84
CA GLY A 197 4.60 7.70 8.71
C GLY A 197 3.56 8.58 8.03
N SER A 198 3.21 8.18 6.80
CA SER A 198 2.30 8.92 5.93
C SER A 198 1.25 8.00 5.35
N VAL A 199 0.09 8.58 5.02
CA VAL A 199 -0.98 7.92 4.27
C VAL A 199 -1.29 8.78 3.06
N LEU A 200 -1.40 8.16 1.90
CA LEU A 200 -1.82 8.81 0.66
C LEU A 200 -3.00 8.02 0.10
N PHE A 201 -4.00 8.73 -0.40
CA PHE A 201 -5.20 8.17 -1.00
C PHE A 201 -5.37 8.75 -2.41
N LEU A 202 -5.50 7.86 -3.40
CA LEU A 202 -5.67 8.26 -4.80
C LEU A 202 -7.15 8.27 -5.15
N ALA A 203 -7.71 9.47 -5.27
CA ALA A 203 -9.09 9.64 -5.72
C ALA A 203 -9.27 9.15 -7.16
N GLY A 204 -10.47 8.64 -7.44
CA GLY A 204 -10.81 8.02 -8.72
C GLY A 204 -11.15 8.98 -9.84
N SER A 205 -11.55 10.18 -9.45
CA SER A 205 -11.89 11.30 -10.30
C SER A 205 -11.93 12.54 -9.40
N PRO A 206 -11.99 13.75 -9.98
CA PRO A 206 -12.22 14.97 -9.21
C PRO A 206 -13.50 14.91 -8.37
N ALA A 207 -14.59 14.38 -8.94
CA ALA A 207 -15.86 14.20 -8.21
C ALA A 207 -15.72 13.24 -7.02
N HIS A 208 -14.97 12.14 -7.20
CA HIS A 208 -14.66 11.23 -6.10
C HIS A 208 -13.87 11.95 -5.00
N ALA A 209 -12.87 12.76 -5.35
CA ALA A 209 -12.10 13.55 -4.38
C ALA A 209 -13.00 14.51 -3.58
N THR A 210 -13.89 15.25 -4.26
CA THR A 210 -14.85 16.15 -3.61
C THR A 210 -15.78 15.39 -2.65
N ASN A 211 -16.26 14.21 -3.04
CA ASN A 211 -17.09 13.38 -2.18
C ASN A 211 -16.35 12.89 -0.94
N LEU A 212 -15.09 12.47 -1.07
CA LEU A 212 -14.27 12.04 0.07
C LEU A 212 -14.02 13.19 1.05
N LEU A 213 -13.72 14.39 0.54
CA LEU A 213 -13.60 15.61 1.36
C LEU A 213 -14.92 15.94 2.08
N GLY A 214 -16.06 15.85 1.37
CA GLY A 214 -17.40 16.04 1.93
C GLY A 214 -17.75 15.03 3.03
N HIS A 215 -17.06 13.89 3.07
CA HIS A 215 -17.17 12.87 4.11
C HIS A 215 -16.03 12.90 5.13
N GLY A 216 -15.28 14.00 5.21
CA GLY A 216 -14.33 14.27 6.29
C GLY A 216 -12.93 13.69 6.07
N MET A 217 -12.56 13.33 4.84
CA MET A 217 -11.19 12.95 4.55
C MET A 217 -10.29 14.20 4.65
N PRO A 218 -9.19 14.17 5.41
CA PRO A 218 -8.23 15.28 5.43
C PRO A 218 -7.64 15.52 4.03
N GLN A 219 -7.56 16.78 3.64
CA GLN A 219 -7.12 17.17 2.29
C GLN A 219 -5.67 16.73 2.02
N GLU A 220 -4.82 16.74 3.03
CA GLU A 220 -3.42 16.32 2.94
C GLU A 220 -3.25 14.83 2.59
N LEU A 221 -4.30 14.02 2.75
CA LEU A 221 -4.28 12.61 2.37
C LEU A 221 -4.59 12.40 0.90
N LEU A 222 -5.27 13.35 0.25
CA LEU A 222 -5.72 13.20 -1.13
C LEU A 222 -4.62 13.58 -2.09
N LEU A 223 -4.23 12.62 -2.92
CA LEU A 223 -3.51 12.90 -4.15
C LEU A 223 -4.55 13.14 -5.26
N GLY A 224 -4.45 14.31 -5.89
CA GLY A 224 -5.20 14.59 -7.11
C GLY A 224 -4.84 13.58 -8.21
N HIS A 225 -5.70 13.44 -9.22
CA HIS A 225 -5.21 12.95 -10.49
C HIS A 225 -4.09 13.89 -10.93
N GLY A 226 -2.93 13.32 -11.26
CA GLY A 226 -1.89 14.09 -11.92
C GLY A 226 -2.53 14.84 -13.07
N ALA A 227 -2.49 16.17 -13.02
CA ALA A 227 -2.56 16.93 -14.25
C ALA A 227 -1.35 16.47 -15.07
N ASP A 228 -1.59 16.22 -16.35
CA ASP A 228 -0.60 15.83 -17.35
C ASP A 228 0.71 16.63 -17.23
#